data_AF-A0A1U9YQT9-F1
#
_entry.id   AF-A0A1U9YQT9-F1
#
_cell.length_a   1.000
_cell.length_b   1.000
_cell.length_c   1.000
_cell.angle_alpha   90.00
_cell.angle_beta   90.00
_cell.angle_gamma   90.00
#
_symmetry.space_group_name_H-M   'P 1'
#
loop_
_entity.id
_entity.type
_entity.pdbx_description
1 polymer ?
#
loop_
_entity_poly.entity_id
_entity_poly.type
_entity_poly.pdbx_seq_one_letter_code
_entity_poly.pdbx_strand_id
1 'polypeptide(L)'
;MAYTPQVEEATLVSENKNNGLFEILVVLKDRTHCRLIFERTPDGAPLITHANRLNKAPCPVCRKDFLCNCMERYSTQLAEQALAKVELSQ
;
A
#
# COMPACT_ATOMS: atom_id res chain seq x y z
N MET A 1 18.79 0.01 -12.61
CA MET A 1 17.40 0.47 -12.79
C MET A 1 16.72 0.40 -11.43
N ALA A 2 16.35 1.55 -10.85
CA ALA A 2 15.60 1.58 -9.60
C ALA A 2 14.15 1.17 -9.90
N TYR A 3 13.61 0.22 -9.15
CA TYR A 3 12.19 -0.11 -9.22
C TYR A 3 11.40 1.09 -8.71
N THR A 4 10.46 1.60 -9.52
CA THR A 4 9.60 2.73 -9.17
C THR A 4 8.14 2.24 -9.18
N PRO A 5 7.57 1.94 -8.01
CA PRO A 5 6.19 1.46 -7.96
C PRO A 5 5.21 2.59 -8.32
N GLN A 6 4.29 2.28 -9.24
CA GLN A 6 3.20 3.18 -9.64
C GLN A 6 1.86 2.54 -9.27
N VAL A 7 1.05 3.27 -8.49
CA VAL A 7 -0.30 2.83 -8.11
C VAL A 7 -1.25 3.10 -9.28
N GLU A 8 -1.87 2.05 -9.78
CA GLU A 8 -2.88 2.11 -10.85
C GLU A 8 -4.28 2.24 -10.25
N GLU A 9 -4.60 1.38 -9.27
CA GLU A 9 -5.88 1.36 -8.56
C GLU A 9 -5.64 1.33 -7.04
N ALA A 10 -6.50 2.02 -6.28
CA ALA A 10 -6.48 2.02 -4.83
C ALA A 10 -7.90 1.91 -4.29
N THR A 11 -8.13 0.92 -3.42
CA THR A 11 -9.44 0.60 -2.88
C THR A 11 -9.36 0.49 -1.37
N LEU A 12 -10.21 1.23 -0.66
CA LEU A 12 -10.37 1.08 0.79
C LEU A 12 -11.10 -0.24 1.07
N VAL A 13 -10.43 -1.20 1.72
CA VAL A 13 -11.00 -2.54 1.94
C VAL A 13 -11.57 -2.69 3.33
N SER A 14 -10.94 -2.07 4.32
CA SER A 14 -11.35 -2.19 5.72
C SER A 14 -11.08 -0.89 6.44
N GLU A 15 -12.06 -0.42 7.21
CA GLU A 15 -11.88 0.66 8.18
C GLU A 15 -12.33 0.16 9.55
N ASN A 16 -11.43 0.21 10.53
CA ASN A 16 -11.76 -0.07 11.92
C ASN A 16 -11.83 1.26 12.68
N LYS A 17 -13.06 1.78 12.80
CA LYS A 17 -13.33 3.07 13.47
C LYS A 17 -12.97 3.07 14.96
N ASN A 18 -12.91 1.90 15.61
CA ASN A 18 -12.59 1.82 17.04
C ASN A 18 -11.09 1.99 17.33
N ASN A 19 -10.23 1.52 16.41
CA ASN A 19 -8.77 1.58 16.59
C ASN A 19 -8.10 2.64 15.70
N GLY A 20 -8.87 3.31 14.83
CA GLY A 20 -8.31 4.26 13.85
C GLY A 20 -7.49 3.60 12.74
N LEU A 21 -7.48 2.27 12.65
CA LEU A 21 -6.74 1.53 11.63
C LEU A 21 -7.60 1.37 10.38
N PHE A 22 -7.01 1.57 9.21
CA PHE A 22 -7.67 1.28 7.94
C PHE A 22 -6.70 0.68 6.93
N GLU A 23 -7.23 -0.16 6.06
CA GLU A 23 -6.47 -0.92 5.08
C GLU A 23 -6.86 -0.48 3.67
N ILE A 24 -5.87 -0.12 2.88
CA ILE A 24 -6.02 0.15 1.45
C ILE A 24 -5.37 -0.98 0.67
N LEU A 25 -6.14 -1.60 -0.22
CA LEU A 25 -5.63 -2.49 -1.24
C LEU A 25 -5.23 -1.65 -2.45
N VAL A 26 -3.97 -1.73 -2.83
CA VAL A 26 -3.45 -1.07 -4.03
C VAL A 26 -3.06 -2.09 -5.07
N VAL A 27 -3.42 -1.80 -6.32
CA VAL A 27 -2.97 -2.52 -7.51
C VAL A 27 -1.94 -1.65 -8.19
N LEU A 28 -0.74 -2.20 -8.36
CA LEU A 28 0.34 -1.55 -9.06
C LEU A 28 0.28 -1.86 -10.56
N LYS A 29 0.92 -1.01 -11.37
CA LYS A 29 1.00 -1.16 -12.83
C LYS A 29 1.56 -2.50 -13.31
N ASP A 30 2.39 -3.15 -12.49
CA ASP A 30 2.95 -4.47 -12.75
C ASP A 30 1.99 -5.62 -12.36
N ARG A 31 0.73 -5.29 -12.03
CA ARG A 31 -0.32 -6.18 -11.52
C ARG A 31 -0.02 -6.77 -10.14
N THR A 32 1.04 -6.31 -9.47
CA THR A 32 1.31 -6.63 -8.08
C THR A 32 0.24 -5.99 -7.21
N HIS A 33 -0.29 -6.77 -6.28
CA HIS A 33 -1.24 -6.28 -5.30
C HIS A 33 -0.50 -6.08 -3.98
N CYS A 34 -0.66 -4.90 -3.39
CA CYS A 34 -0.13 -4.58 -2.08
C CYS A 34 -1.27 -4.15 -1.16
N ARG A 35 -1.14 -4.49 0.12
CA ARG A 35 -2.00 -4.03 1.18
C ARG A 35 -1.21 -3.04 2.03
N LEU A 36 -1.70 -1.82 2.07
CA LEU A 36 -1.16 -0.75 2.90
C LEU A 36 -2.05 -0.65 4.13
N ILE A 37 -1.43 -0.75 5.30
CA ILE A 37 -2.08 -0.58 6.59
C ILE A 37 -1.74 0.81 7.07
N PHE A 38 -2.78 1.56 7.40
CA PHE A 38 -2.69 2.91 7.91
C PHE A 38 -3.30 2.97 9.30
N GLU A 39 -2.75 3.88 10.10
CA GLU A 39 -3.26 4.29 11.39
C GLU A 39 -3.61 5.77 11.33
N ARG A 40 -4.77 6.16 11.86
CA ARG A 40 -5.11 7.56 12.06
C ARG A 40 -4.46 8.03 13.35
N THR A 41 -3.57 9.01 13.23
CA THR A 41 -3.04 9.69 14.42
C THR A 41 -4.15 10.46 15.14
N PRO A 42 -3.95 10.87 16.40
CA PRO A 42 -4.90 11.71 17.14
C PRO A 42 -5.26 13.00 16.39
N ASP A 43 -4.34 13.50 15.56
CA ASP A 43 -4.52 14.68 14.69
C ASP A 43 -5.34 14.42 13.42
N GLY A 44 -5.77 13.17 13.20
CA GLY A 44 -6.57 12.75 12.04
C GLY A 44 -5.76 12.47 10.77
N ALA A 45 -4.43 12.58 10.82
CA ALA A 45 -3.57 12.32 9.67
C ALA A 45 -3.39 10.80 9.43
N PRO A 46 -3.46 10.33 8.17
CA PRO A 46 -3.22 8.93 7.83
C PRO A 46 -1.71 8.62 7.86
N LEU A 47 -1.27 7.83 8.83
CA LEU A 47 0.10 7.35 8.98
C LEU A 47 0.21 5.91 8.47
N ILE A 48 1.06 5.66 7.49
CA ILE A 48 1.33 4.28 7.05
C ILE A 48 2.16 3.55 8.11
N THR A 49 1.67 2.40 8.57
CA THR A 49 2.38 1.53 9.52
C THR A 49 3.06 0.37 8.81
N HIS A 50 2.36 -0.28 7.87
CA HIS A 50 2.91 -1.44 7.17
C HIS A 50 2.50 -1.49 5.70
N ALA A 51 3.41 -1.99 4.86
CA ALA A 51 3.16 -2.26 3.45
C ALA A 51 3.47 -3.73 3.14
N ASN A 52 2.42 -4.54 2.98
CA ASN A 52 2.55 -5.96 2.68
C ASN A 52 2.17 -6.26 1.24
N ARG A 53 3.05 -6.94 0.50
CA ARG A 53 2.67 -7.49 -0.80
C ARG A 53 1.77 -8.71 -0.61
N LEU A 54 0.79 -8.88 -1.48
CA LEU A 54 0.03 -10.13 -1.58
C LEU A 54 0.84 -11.12 -2.43
N ASN A 55 0.96 -12.37 -1.97
CA ASN A 55 1.69 -13.45 -2.66
C ASN A 55 0.92 -13.98 -3.88
N LYS A 56 0.41 -13.09 -4.73
CA LYS A 56 -0.20 -13.41 -6.03
C LYS A 56 0.82 -13.37 -7.17
N ALA A 57 1.95 -12.69 -6.97
CA ALA A 57 3.01 -12.52 -7.97
C ALA A 57 4.41 -12.51 -7.31
N PRO A 58 5.46 -12.94 -8.04
CA PRO A 58 6.84 -12.82 -7.57
C PRO A 58 7.21 -11.35 -7.36
N CYS A 59 8.14 -11.07 -6.45
CA CYS A 59 8.45 -9.68 -6.11
C CYS A 59 9.07 -8.96 -7.31
N PRO A 60 8.60 -7.78 -7.72
CA PRO A 60 9.19 -7.08 -8.86
C PRO A 60 10.60 -6.53 -8.57
N VAL A 61 10.98 -6.42 -7.28
CA VAL A 61 12.31 -5.96 -6.85
C VAL A 61 13.32 -7.12 -6.82
N CYS A 62 12.99 -8.21 -6.12
CA CYS A 62 13.94 -9.31 -5.89
C CYS A 62 13.64 -10.59 -6.69
N ARG A 63 12.50 -10.64 -7.39
CA ARG A 63 12.00 -11.80 -8.17
C ARG A 63 11.85 -13.09 -7.38
N LYS A 64 11.79 -12.98 -6.05
CA LYS A 64 11.59 -14.13 -5.17
C LYS A 64 10.10 -14.34 -4.91
N ASP A 65 9.72 -15.61 -4.85
CA ASP A 65 8.33 -16.04 -4.64
C ASP A 65 7.93 -16.11 -3.16
N PHE A 66 8.87 -15.88 -2.24
CA PHE A 66 8.65 -15.93 -0.78
C PHE A 66 8.52 -14.54 -0.14
N LEU A 67 7.93 -14.44 1.06
CA LEU A 67 7.77 -13.19 1.83
C LEU A 67 9.06 -12.36 1.85
N CYS A 68 8.99 -11.15 1.32
CA CYS A 68 10.13 -10.24 1.26
C CYS A 68 9.72 -8.83 1.67
N ASN A 69 10.63 -8.12 2.31
CA ASN A 69 10.41 -6.78 2.83
C ASN A 69 10.81 -5.69 1.82
N CYS A 70 10.99 -6.05 0.54
CA CYS A 70 11.43 -5.11 -0.49
C CYS A 70 10.46 -3.94 -0.68
N MET A 71 9.16 -4.15 -0.42
CA MET A 71 8.12 -3.13 -0.56
C MET A 71 8.08 -2.13 0.60
N GLU A 72 8.62 -2.46 1.77
CA GLU A 72 8.63 -1.53 2.91
C GLU A 72 9.41 -0.25 2.61
N ARG A 73 10.46 -0.34 1.79
CA ARG A 73 11.26 0.81 1.35
C ARG A 73 10.48 1.80 0.49
N TYR A 74 9.40 1.34 -0.13
CA TYR A 74 8.53 2.14 -0.99
C TYR A 74 7.19 2.46 -0.32
N SER A 75 7.02 2.11 0.96
CA SER A 75 5.77 2.28 1.70
C SER A 75 5.30 3.73 1.68
N THR A 76 6.18 4.70 1.96
CA THR A 76 5.87 6.14 1.91
C THR A 76 5.39 6.57 0.52
N GLN A 77 6.13 6.22 -0.53
CA GLN A 77 5.78 6.59 -1.91
C GLN A 77 4.47 5.94 -2.38
N LEU A 78 4.22 4.69 -1.94
CA LEU A 78 2.97 3.98 -2.20
C LEU A 78 1.79 4.61 -1.44
N ALA A 79 2.02 5.02 -0.19
CA ALA A 79 1.02 5.67 0.65
C ALA A 79 0.56 6.98 0.05
N GLU A 80 1.49 7.85 -0.35
CA GLU A 80 1.20 9.14 -0.98
C GLU A 80 0.36 8.95 -2.26
N GLN A 81 0.75 8.01 -3.12
CA GLN A 81 0.00 7.71 -4.34
C GLN A 81 -1.38 7.11 -4.05
N ALA A 82 -1.47 6.22 -3.07
CA ALA A 82 -2.72 5.56 -2.71
C ALA A 82 -3.74 6.54 -2.13
N LEU A 83 -3.31 7.40 -1.21
CA LEU A 83 -4.16 8.43 -0.60
C LEU A 83 -4.70 9.38 -1.67
N ALA A 84 -3.83 9.89 -2.54
CA ALA A 84 -4.25 10.75 -3.64
C ALA A 84 -5.31 10.08 -4.53
N LYS A 85 -5.16 8.77 -4.82
CA LYS A 85 -6.13 8.02 -5.64
C LYS A 85 -7.45 7.76 -4.93
N VAL A 86 -7.43 7.49 -3.64
CA VAL A 86 -8.65 7.29 -2.83
C VAL A 86 -9.42 8.60 -2.68
N GLU A 87 -8.73 9.73 -2.48
CA GLU A 87 -9.35 11.07 -2.43
C GLU A 87 -9.98 11.48 -3.77
N LEU A 88 -9.36 11.12 -4.89
CA LEU A 88 -9.86 11.37 -6.25
C LEU A 88 -11.06 10.49 -6.65
N SER A 89 -11.36 9.44 -5.89
CA SER A 89 -12.43 8.48 -6.19
C SER A 89 -13.71 8.73 -5.36
N GLN A 90 -13.76 9.82 -4.58
CA GLN A 90 -14.96 10.31 -3.89
C GLN A 90 -15.62 11.45 -4.67
#